data_AF-A0A7S4AXN2-F1
#
_entry.id   AF-A0A7S4AXN2-F1
#
_cell.length_a   1.000
_cell.length_b   1.000
_cell.length_c   1.000
_cell.angle_alpha   90.00
_cell.angle_beta   90.00
_cell.angle_gamma   90.00
#
_symmetry.space_group_name_H-M   'P 1'
#
loop_
_entity.id
_entity.type
_entity.pdbx_description
1 polymer ?
#
loop_
_entity_poly.entity_id
_entity_poly.type
_entity_poly.pdbx_seq_one_letter_code
_entity_poly.pdbx_strand_id
1 'polypeptide(L)'
;VIIVRSLRKVHRDDTTNARQRLESDFQSFDRDFEVQKSMIDEDYGKKLGKEVTNQHPLVVFAMAKSTIQIGSGFEMTSLAVTAVRKDGCEISVTLCRGDLCETKKSFYNFNPPLKSIDELNGRMMSDVRSRACTPNPLWLVTDPLALLILIFCGLLAYGTYIGVEDMTDAFVQAPRLERTISAIFGTPRTFSYLICASFWFSIVAHGFEAVVALHYATRSLKLGIGPASLWGIMIFLVGYPIFSRLQELVSIEHKHAKSK
;
A
#
# COMPACT_ATOMS: atom_id res chain seq x y z
N VAL A 1 -19.67 79.25 -16.83
CA VAL A 1 -18.59 78.36 -16.30
C VAL A 1 -19.06 77.40 -15.21
N ILE A 2 -20.06 77.75 -14.39
CA ILE A 2 -20.51 76.90 -13.25
C ILE A 2 -21.39 75.70 -13.69
N ILE A 3 -22.19 75.85 -14.75
CA ILE A 3 -23.13 74.80 -15.21
C ILE A 3 -22.42 73.59 -15.87
N VAL A 4 -21.27 73.82 -16.52
CA VAL A 4 -20.49 72.74 -17.18
C VAL A 4 -19.74 71.87 -16.16
N ARG A 5 -19.44 72.37 -14.96
CA ARG A 5 -18.78 71.58 -13.90
C ARG A 5 -19.75 70.65 -13.17
N SER A 6 -21.04 70.97 -13.11
CA SER A 6 -22.05 70.15 -12.43
C SER A 6 -22.39 68.90 -13.26
N LEU A 7 -22.59 69.04 -14.57
CA LEU A 7 -22.88 67.91 -15.47
C LEU A 7 -21.72 66.93 -15.60
N ARG A 8 -20.46 67.41 -15.53
CA ARG A 8 -19.27 66.55 -15.58
C ARG A 8 -19.04 65.78 -14.27
N LYS A 9 -19.65 66.19 -13.15
CA LYS A 9 -19.57 65.49 -11.85
C LYS A 9 -20.62 64.38 -11.77
N VAL A 10 -21.86 64.67 -12.18
CA VAL A 10 -22.96 63.68 -12.23
C VAL A 10 -22.64 62.53 -13.19
N HIS A 11 -22.06 62.82 -14.36
CA HIS A 11 -21.70 61.75 -15.32
C HIS A 11 -20.49 60.90 -14.89
N ARG A 12 -19.67 61.41 -13.96
CA ARG A 12 -18.49 60.71 -13.43
C ARG A 12 -18.82 59.82 -12.22
N ASP A 13 -19.82 60.21 -11.43
CA ASP A 13 -20.28 59.41 -10.30
C ASP A 13 -21.10 58.19 -10.77
N ASP A 14 -21.91 58.31 -11.83
CA ASP A 14 -22.66 57.18 -12.40
C ASP A 14 -21.75 56.12 -13.05
N THR A 15 -20.67 56.55 -13.71
CA THR A 15 -19.72 55.62 -14.35
C THR A 15 -18.85 54.88 -13.34
N THR A 16 -18.57 55.49 -12.18
CA THR A 16 -17.78 54.85 -11.11
C THR A 16 -18.60 53.80 -10.37
N ASN A 17 -19.88 54.07 -10.10
CA ASN A 17 -20.81 53.10 -9.51
C ASN A 17 -21.11 51.92 -10.44
N ALA A 18 -21.24 52.18 -11.76
CA ALA A 18 -21.43 51.11 -12.74
C ALA A 18 -20.21 50.19 -12.84
N ARG A 19 -18.99 50.75 -12.77
CA ARG A 19 -17.76 49.97 -12.79
C ARG A 19 -17.58 49.12 -11.52
N GLN A 20 -17.88 49.67 -10.35
CA GLN A 20 -17.84 48.91 -9.10
C GLN A 20 -18.86 47.76 -9.05
N ARG A 21 -20.06 47.95 -9.62
CA ARG A 21 -21.04 46.86 -9.77
C ARG A 21 -20.56 45.78 -10.74
N LEU A 22 -20.00 46.17 -11.88
CA LEU A 22 -19.48 45.19 -12.84
C LEU A 22 -18.29 44.41 -12.26
N GLU A 23 -17.38 45.06 -11.51
CA GLU A 23 -16.27 44.38 -10.83
C GLU A 23 -16.76 43.48 -9.69
N SER A 24 -17.81 43.87 -8.94
CA SER A 24 -18.41 42.99 -7.91
C SER A 24 -19.15 41.80 -8.51
N ASP A 25 -19.85 42.01 -9.62
CA ASP A 25 -20.59 40.97 -10.33
C ASP A 25 -19.62 39.99 -11.00
N PHE A 26 -18.49 40.47 -11.53
CA PHE A 26 -17.43 39.61 -12.08
C PHE A 26 -16.75 38.79 -10.99
N GLN A 27 -16.45 39.38 -9.82
CA GLN A 27 -15.91 38.66 -8.66
C GLN A 27 -16.93 37.71 -8.01
N SER A 28 -18.23 37.99 -8.14
CA SER A 28 -19.29 37.05 -7.75
C SER A 28 -19.32 35.88 -8.72
N PHE A 29 -19.28 36.16 -10.02
CA PHE A 29 -19.35 35.15 -11.06
C PHE A 29 -18.12 34.23 -11.05
N ASP A 30 -16.91 34.76 -10.86
CA ASP A 30 -15.69 33.94 -10.71
C ASP A 30 -15.75 33.06 -9.45
N ARG A 31 -16.30 33.57 -8.34
CA ARG A 31 -16.51 32.76 -7.13
C ARG A 31 -17.56 31.68 -7.33
N ASP A 32 -18.68 32.00 -7.98
CA ASP A 32 -19.72 31.02 -8.26
C ASP A 32 -19.24 29.97 -9.27
N PHE A 33 -18.39 30.35 -10.22
CA PHE A 33 -17.76 29.46 -11.18
C PHE A 33 -16.68 28.57 -10.53
N GLU A 34 -15.87 29.08 -9.60
CA GLU A 34 -14.95 28.28 -8.79
C GLU A 34 -15.69 27.34 -7.82
N VAL A 35 -16.82 27.77 -7.25
CA VAL A 35 -17.67 26.94 -6.38
C VAL A 35 -18.35 25.83 -7.19
N GLN A 36 -18.86 26.12 -8.40
CA GLN A 36 -19.42 25.11 -9.31
C GLN A 36 -18.37 24.10 -9.79
N LYS A 37 -17.12 24.54 -10.00
CA LYS A 37 -16.00 23.65 -10.33
C LYS A 37 -15.59 22.75 -9.14
N SER A 38 -16.03 23.08 -7.92
CA SER A 38 -15.68 22.36 -6.69
C SER A 38 -16.71 21.30 -6.25
N MET A 39 -17.91 21.28 -6.83
CA MET A 39 -18.91 20.23 -6.60
C MET A 39 -18.76 19.15 -7.67
N ILE A 40 -18.28 17.98 -7.25
CA ILE A 40 -18.37 16.77 -8.05
C ILE A 40 -19.86 16.41 -8.14
N ASP A 41 -20.48 16.65 -9.29
CA ASP A 41 -21.84 16.19 -9.56
C ASP A 41 -21.93 14.66 -9.40
N GLU A 42 -23.07 14.15 -8.95
CA GLU A 42 -23.22 12.75 -8.54
C GLU A 42 -22.96 11.78 -9.70
N ASP A 43 -23.43 12.13 -10.90
CA ASP A 43 -23.23 11.33 -12.10
C ASP A 43 -21.77 11.36 -12.58
N TYR A 44 -21.11 12.51 -12.46
CA TYR A 44 -19.69 12.63 -12.74
C TYR A 44 -18.85 11.83 -11.73
N GLY A 45 -19.19 11.88 -10.45
CA GLY A 45 -18.54 11.09 -9.39
C GLY A 45 -18.67 9.58 -9.59
N LYS A 46 -19.82 9.10 -10.07
CA LYS A 46 -20.03 7.69 -10.45
C LYS A 46 -19.19 7.27 -11.66
N LYS A 47 -19.12 8.13 -12.68
CA LYS A 47 -18.27 7.88 -13.86
C LYS A 47 -16.80 7.78 -13.47
N LEU A 48 -16.34 8.70 -12.62
CA LEU A 48 -14.98 8.71 -12.10
C LEU A 48 -14.68 7.49 -11.22
N GLY A 49 -15.65 7.01 -10.43
CA GLY A 49 -15.52 5.77 -9.67
C GLY A 49 -15.28 4.55 -10.55
N LYS A 50 -16.01 4.43 -11.67
CA LYS A 50 -15.75 3.37 -12.67
C LYS A 50 -14.36 3.49 -13.28
N GLU A 51 -13.92 4.70 -13.60
CA GLU A 51 -12.58 4.94 -14.13
C GLU A 51 -11.49 4.51 -13.15
N VAL A 52 -11.59 4.93 -11.89
CA VAL A 52 -10.68 4.53 -10.82
C VAL A 52 -10.63 3.02 -10.66
N THR A 53 -11.80 2.36 -10.68
CA THR A 53 -11.90 0.89 -10.58
C THR A 53 -11.12 0.20 -11.71
N ASN A 54 -11.22 0.72 -12.93
CA ASN A 54 -10.64 0.13 -14.15
C ASN A 54 -9.20 0.59 -14.47
N GLN A 55 -8.71 1.62 -13.79
CA GLN A 55 -7.34 2.12 -14.00
C GLN A 55 -6.43 1.81 -12.82
N HIS A 56 -6.99 1.72 -11.61
CA HIS A 56 -6.23 1.63 -10.37
C HIS A 56 -6.74 0.52 -9.43
N PRO A 57 -6.83 -0.74 -9.90
CA PRO A 57 -7.38 -1.86 -9.13
C PRO A 57 -6.67 -2.08 -7.79
N LEU A 58 -5.34 -1.94 -7.77
CA LEU A 58 -4.52 -2.08 -6.57
C LEU A 58 -4.82 -0.99 -5.53
N VAL A 59 -5.12 0.22 -6.00
CA VAL A 59 -5.51 1.34 -5.13
C VAL A 59 -6.88 1.07 -4.53
N VAL A 60 -7.84 0.59 -5.33
CA VAL A 60 -9.18 0.22 -4.84
C VAL A 60 -9.11 -0.90 -3.81
N PHE A 61 -8.32 -1.95 -4.08
CA PHE A 61 -8.06 -3.03 -3.14
C PHE A 61 -7.51 -2.51 -1.81
N ALA A 62 -6.55 -1.59 -1.87
CA ALA A 62 -5.95 -1.04 -0.68
C ALA A 62 -6.90 -0.17 0.14
N MET A 63 -7.68 0.69 -0.53
CA MET A 63 -8.69 1.50 0.13
C MET A 63 -9.74 0.61 0.80
N ALA A 64 -10.20 -0.44 0.13
CA ALA A 64 -11.10 -1.45 0.71
C ALA A 64 -10.49 -2.10 1.96
N LYS A 65 -9.25 -2.60 1.88
CA LYS A 65 -8.55 -3.25 3.00
C LYS A 65 -8.36 -2.31 4.20
N SER A 66 -8.20 -1.01 3.96
CA SER A 66 -8.07 -0.01 5.02
C SER A 66 -9.39 0.35 5.72
N THR A 67 -10.52 0.10 5.07
CA THR A 67 -11.85 0.53 5.56
C THR A 67 -12.72 -0.63 6.04
N ILE A 68 -12.46 -1.86 5.59
CA ILE A 68 -13.27 -3.02 5.91
C ILE A 68 -12.44 -4.04 6.69
N GLN A 69 -12.93 -4.43 7.86
CA GLN A 69 -12.42 -5.60 8.57
C GLN A 69 -12.94 -6.87 7.91
N ILE A 70 -12.03 -7.67 7.35
CA ILE A 70 -12.35 -8.93 6.70
C ILE A 70 -12.32 -10.02 7.78
N GLY A 71 -13.47 -10.70 7.97
CA GLY A 71 -13.57 -11.81 8.91
C GLY A 71 -12.71 -12.99 8.46
N SER A 72 -12.29 -13.82 9.43
CA SER A 72 -11.50 -15.03 9.12
C SER A 72 -12.25 -15.95 8.13
N GLY A 73 -11.56 -16.32 7.05
CA GLY A 73 -12.06 -17.20 6.00
C GLY A 73 -12.91 -16.51 4.92
N PHE A 74 -13.08 -15.19 4.96
CA PHE A 74 -13.67 -14.43 3.84
C PHE A 74 -12.58 -13.90 2.92
N GLU A 75 -12.81 -13.96 1.61
CA GLU A 75 -11.93 -13.41 0.57
C GLU A 75 -12.65 -12.30 -0.20
N MET A 76 -11.91 -11.25 -0.57
CA MET A 76 -12.43 -10.20 -1.46
C MET A 76 -12.48 -10.72 -2.89
N THR A 77 -13.67 -10.95 -3.43
CA THR A 77 -13.88 -11.47 -4.79
C THR A 77 -14.15 -10.37 -5.81
N SER A 78 -14.82 -9.30 -5.39
CA SER A 78 -15.13 -8.16 -6.24
C SER A 78 -14.99 -6.85 -5.47
N LEU A 79 -14.47 -5.83 -6.15
CA LEU A 79 -14.13 -4.52 -5.60
C LEU A 79 -14.46 -3.46 -6.64
N ALA A 80 -15.25 -2.45 -6.27
CA ALA A 80 -15.56 -1.34 -7.15
C ALA A 80 -15.72 -0.04 -6.36
N VAL A 81 -15.18 1.06 -6.89
CA VAL A 81 -15.51 2.41 -6.42
C VAL A 81 -16.83 2.81 -7.07
N THR A 82 -17.87 3.00 -6.25
CA THR A 82 -19.22 3.31 -6.74
C THR A 82 -19.41 4.80 -6.98
N ALA A 83 -18.74 5.64 -6.19
CA ALA A 83 -18.78 7.10 -6.34
C ALA A 83 -17.50 7.74 -5.77
N VAL A 84 -17.01 8.76 -6.46
CA VAL A 84 -15.95 9.65 -5.95
C VAL A 84 -16.59 10.96 -5.49
N ARG A 85 -16.17 11.43 -4.32
CA ARG A 85 -16.57 12.69 -3.70
C ARG A 85 -15.33 13.52 -3.35
N LYS A 86 -15.53 14.79 -3.01
CA LYS A 86 -14.43 15.70 -2.63
C LYS A 86 -13.67 15.21 -1.38
N ASP A 87 -14.41 14.63 -0.46
CA ASP A 87 -13.95 14.13 0.83
C ASP A 87 -13.52 12.66 0.80
N GLY A 88 -13.80 11.90 -0.27
CA GLY A 88 -13.49 10.48 -0.28
C GLY A 88 -14.04 9.68 -1.46
N CYS A 89 -14.02 8.36 -1.32
CA CYS A 89 -14.59 7.41 -2.27
C CYS A 89 -15.50 6.42 -1.57
N GLU A 90 -16.66 6.16 -2.16
CA GLU A 90 -17.49 5.02 -1.79
C GLU A 90 -16.99 3.76 -2.48
N ILE A 91 -16.83 2.69 -1.71
CA ILE A 91 -16.27 1.43 -2.18
C ILE A 91 -17.27 0.34 -1.86
N SER A 92 -17.64 -0.44 -2.87
CA SER A 92 -18.42 -1.66 -2.74
C SER A 92 -17.50 -2.86 -2.84
N VAL A 93 -17.57 -3.75 -1.84
CA VAL A 93 -16.70 -4.92 -1.70
C VAL A 93 -17.56 -6.14 -1.51
N THR A 94 -17.39 -7.14 -2.37
CA THR A 94 -18.00 -8.46 -2.20
C THR A 94 -16.99 -9.39 -1.53
N LEU A 95 -17.38 -9.88 -0.36
CA LEU A 95 -16.62 -10.84 0.44
C LEU A 95 -17.30 -12.20 0.33
N CYS A 96 -16.55 -13.24 -0.03
CA CYS A 96 -17.10 -14.60 -0.13
C CYS A 96 -16.35 -15.60 0.76
N ARG A 97 -17.08 -16.59 1.29
CA ARG A 97 -16.55 -17.77 1.98
C ARG A 97 -17.32 -19.00 1.49
N GLY A 98 -16.73 -19.75 0.55
CA GLY A 98 -17.47 -20.76 -0.20
C GLY A 98 -18.61 -20.11 -0.98
N ASP A 99 -19.84 -20.61 -0.78
CA ASP A 99 -21.03 -20.08 -1.47
C ASP A 99 -21.64 -18.85 -0.77
N LEU A 100 -21.16 -18.48 0.43
CA LEU A 100 -21.67 -17.34 1.18
C LEU A 100 -20.95 -16.07 0.74
N CYS A 101 -21.64 -15.20 0.00
CA CYS A 101 -21.13 -13.90 -0.41
C CYS A 101 -21.94 -12.75 0.23
N GLU A 102 -21.24 -11.77 0.79
CA GLU A 102 -21.82 -10.55 1.34
C GLU A 102 -21.23 -9.33 0.61
N THR A 103 -22.06 -8.37 0.24
CA THR A 103 -21.58 -7.09 -0.31
C THR A 103 -21.63 -6.01 0.77
N LYS A 104 -20.46 -5.46 1.11
CA LYS A 104 -20.30 -4.36 2.05
C LYS A 104 -19.98 -3.08 1.32
N LYS A 105 -20.52 -1.97 1.79
CA LYS A 105 -20.16 -0.63 1.34
C LYS A 105 -19.32 0.05 2.43
N SER A 106 -18.24 0.71 2.04
CA SER A 106 -17.41 1.52 2.92
C SER A 106 -17.09 2.87 2.27
N PHE A 107 -16.66 3.82 3.09
CA PHE A 107 -16.23 5.13 2.62
C PHE A 107 -14.77 5.36 3.01
N TYR A 108 -13.92 5.60 2.03
CA TYR A 108 -12.52 5.94 2.22
C TYR A 108 -12.35 7.45 2.21
N ASN A 109 -11.88 8.03 3.32
CA ASN A 109 -11.71 9.47 3.48
C ASN A 109 -10.38 9.97 2.88
N PHE A 110 -10.44 11.01 2.06
CA PHE A 110 -9.29 11.80 1.64
C PHE A 110 -8.92 12.81 2.72
N ASN A 111 -7.69 12.73 3.23
CA ASN A 111 -7.17 13.63 4.25
C ASN A 111 -5.85 14.28 3.78
N PRO A 112 -5.83 15.60 3.49
CA PRO A 112 -6.98 16.53 3.37
C PRO A 112 -7.96 16.18 2.23
N PRO A 113 -9.17 16.77 2.17
CA PRO A 113 -10.07 16.64 1.02
C PRO A 113 -9.40 17.07 -0.30
N LEU A 114 -9.91 16.60 -1.43
CA LEU A 114 -9.44 17.02 -2.74
C LEU A 114 -9.73 18.50 -2.97
N LYS A 115 -8.76 19.23 -3.51
CA LYS A 115 -8.97 20.63 -3.92
C LYS A 115 -9.68 20.69 -5.28
N SER A 116 -9.35 19.76 -6.17
CA SER A 116 -9.96 19.59 -7.49
C SER A 116 -9.97 18.11 -7.90
N ILE A 117 -10.78 17.79 -8.92
CA ILE A 117 -10.81 16.45 -9.52
C ILE A 117 -9.46 16.07 -10.16
N ASP A 118 -8.76 17.04 -10.75
CA ASP A 118 -7.48 16.79 -11.42
C ASP A 118 -6.41 16.25 -10.46
N GLU A 119 -6.54 16.54 -9.15
CA GLU A 119 -5.66 16.02 -8.11
C GLU A 119 -5.88 14.52 -7.85
N LEU A 120 -7.05 13.96 -8.19
CA LEU A 120 -7.43 12.59 -7.86
C LEU A 120 -6.41 11.56 -8.36
N ASN A 121 -6.06 11.62 -9.65
CA ASN A 121 -5.14 10.64 -10.25
C ASN A 121 -3.74 10.75 -9.63
N GLY A 122 -3.26 11.97 -9.43
CA GLY A 122 -1.99 12.22 -8.75
C GLY A 122 -1.99 11.59 -7.36
N ARG A 123 -3.05 11.85 -6.59
CA ARG A 123 -3.17 11.40 -5.20
C ARG A 123 -3.37 9.90 -5.04
N MET A 124 -4.15 9.29 -5.94
CA MET A 124 -4.33 7.84 -5.96
C MET A 124 -3.02 7.12 -6.25
N MET A 125 -2.23 7.64 -7.20
CA MET A 125 -0.96 7.04 -7.59
C MET A 125 0.18 7.36 -6.63
N SER A 126 0.28 8.58 -6.09
CA SER A 126 1.37 8.99 -5.20
C SER A 126 1.14 8.54 -3.76
N ASP A 127 -0.05 8.76 -3.21
CA ASP A 127 -0.26 8.63 -1.78
C ASP A 127 -0.84 7.27 -1.44
N VAL A 128 -1.97 6.92 -2.08
CA VAL A 128 -2.70 5.71 -1.73
C VAL A 128 -1.95 4.47 -2.20
N ARG A 129 -1.53 4.43 -3.47
CA ARG A 129 -0.75 3.30 -4.00
C ARG A 129 0.57 3.10 -3.24
N SER A 130 1.32 4.18 -3.00
CA SER A 130 2.59 4.10 -2.27
C SER A 130 2.39 3.55 -0.86
N ARG A 131 1.45 4.10 -0.08
CA ARG A 131 1.17 3.62 1.28
C ARG A 131 0.67 2.18 1.29
N ALA A 132 -0.21 1.83 0.36
CA ALA A 132 -0.78 0.49 0.25
C ALA A 132 0.24 -0.60 -0.06
N CYS A 133 1.18 -0.26 -0.94
CA CYS A 133 2.17 -1.20 -1.44
C CYS A 133 3.47 -1.17 -0.66
N THR A 134 3.61 -0.25 0.31
CA THR A 134 4.77 -0.22 1.21
C THR A 134 4.59 -1.32 2.24
N PRO A 135 5.58 -2.19 2.44
CA PRO A 135 5.48 -3.26 3.43
C PRO A 135 5.54 -2.68 4.84
N ASN A 136 4.86 -3.32 5.78
CA ASN A 136 4.87 -2.89 7.18
C ASN A 136 5.90 -3.71 7.97
N PRO A 137 7.00 -3.12 8.46
CA PRO A 137 8.02 -3.83 9.23
C PRO A 137 7.48 -4.53 10.48
N LEU A 138 6.35 -4.07 11.02
CA LEU A 138 5.70 -4.71 12.16
C LEU A 138 5.27 -6.16 11.87
N TRP A 139 5.10 -6.54 10.60
CA TRP A 139 4.83 -7.94 10.22
C TRP A 139 5.93 -8.90 10.64
N LEU A 140 7.17 -8.45 10.78
CA LEU A 140 8.29 -9.28 11.23
C LEU A 140 8.09 -9.82 12.66
N VAL A 141 7.34 -9.09 13.50
CA VAL A 141 7.13 -9.45 14.91
C VAL A 141 5.68 -9.83 15.22
N THR A 142 4.72 -9.38 14.41
CA THR A 142 3.30 -9.70 14.59
C THR A 142 2.86 -10.96 13.87
N ASP A 143 3.58 -11.37 12.82
CA ASP A 143 3.34 -12.65 12.16
C ASP A 143 4.17 -13.73 12.88
N PRO A 144 3.53 -14.71 13.55
CA PRO A 144 4.23 -15.71 14.35
C PRO A 144 5.19 -16.56 13.51
N LEU A 145 4.87 -16.80 12.24
CA LEU A 145 5.73 -17.56 11.35
C LEU A 145 6.98 -16.76 10.97
N ALA A 146 6.82 -15.46 10.69
CA ALA A 146 7.95 -14.58 10.40
C ALA A 146 8.89 -14.47 11.60
N LEU A 147 8.34 -14.28 12.80
CA LEU A 147 9.10 -14.20 14.04
C LEU A 147 9.86 -15.51 14.32
N LEU A 148 9.21 -16.65 14.12
CA LEU A 148 9.83 -17.97 14.29
C LEU A 148 11.02 -18.13 13.34
N ILE A 149 10.87 -17.79 12.06
CA ILE A 149 11.97 -17.87 11.08
C ILE A 149 13.13 -16.96 11.48
N LEU A 150 12.86 -15.73 11.95
CA LEU A 150 13.90 -14.82 12.43
C LEU A 150 14.69 -15.41 13.60
N ILE A 151 13.99 -15.99 14.58
CA ILE A 151 14.62 -16.63 15.74
C ILE A 151 15.49 -17.81 15.28
N PHE A 152 14.97 -18.70 14.43
CA PHE A 152 15.73 -19.83 13.92
C PHE A 152 16.93 -19.40 13.08
N CYS A 153 16.77 -18.42 12.19
CA CYS A 153 17.89 -17.87 11.43
C CYS A 153 18.95 -17.24 12.35
N GLY A 154 18.54 -16.55 13.42
CA GLY A 154 19.44 -16.02 14.44
C GLY A 154 20.21 -17.12 15.18
N LEU A 155 19.54 -18.21 15.56
CA LEU A 155 20.18 -19.37 16.20
C LEU A 155 21.16 -20.08 15.25
N LEU A 156 20.79 -20.25 13.98
CA LEU A 156 21.65 -20.81 12.94
C LEU A 156 22.87 -19.91 12.67
N ALA A 157 22.68 -18.59 12.63
CA ALA A 157 23.75 -17.61 12.49
C ALA A 157 24.73 -17.69 13.67
N TYR A 158 24.21 -17.78 14.90
CA TYR A 158 25.01 -17.94 16.10
C TYR A 158 25.81 -19.24 16.08
N GLY A 159 25.17 -20.38 15.74
CA GLY A 159 25.85 -21.66 15.58
C GLY A 159 26.95 -21.61 14.51
N THR A 160 26.69 -20.93 13.39
CA THR A 160 27.70 -20.75 12.34
C THR A 160 28.85 -19.86 12.80
N TYR A 161 28.57 -18.82 13.58
CA TYR A 161 29.56 -17.88 14.10
C TYR A 161 30.54 -18.52 15.09
N ILE A 162 30.05 -19.35 16.02
CA ILE A 162 30.92 -20.08 16.96
C ILE A 162 31.77 -21.14 16.26
N GLY A 163 31.31 -21.66 15.11
CA GLY A 163 32.04 -22.64 14.33
C GLY A 163 31.77 -24.08 14.75
N VAL A 164 32.22 -25.02 13.91
CA VAL A 164 31.87 -26.44 14.03
C VAL A 164 32.53 -27.09 15.24
N GLU A 165 33.77 -26.74 15.55
CA GLU A 165 34.55 -27.35 16.64
C GLU A 165 33.94 -27.00 18.00
N ASP A 166 33.83 -25.71 18.32
CA ASP A 166 33.25 -25.22 19.58
C ASP A 166 31.81 -25.72 19.82
N MET A 167 31.01 -25.79 18.76
CA MET A 167 29.65 -26.31 18.84
C MET A 167 29.62 -27.82 19.13
N THR A 168 30.51 -28.58 18.49
CA THR A 168 30.66 -30.02 18.72
C THR A 168 31.07 -30.29 20.17
N ASP A 169 32.06 -29.55 20.67
CA ASP A 169 32.54 -29.65 22.04
C ASP A 169 31.45 -29.30 23.06
N ALA A 170 30.66 -28.25 22.80
CA ALA A 170 29.53 -27.87 23.65
C ALA A 170 28.47 -28.99 23.74
N PHE A 171 28.22 -29.72 22.65
CA PHE A 171 27.30 -30.86 22.68
C PHE A 171 27.87 -32.06 23.44
N VAL A 172 29.15 -32.37 23.27
CA VAL A 172 29.85 -33.46 24.00
C VAL A 172 29.86 -33.19 25.50
N GLN A 173 29.99 -31.92 25.92
CA GLN A 173 29.89 -31.53 27.32
C GLN A 173 28.47 -31.64 27.91
N ALA A 174 27.45 -31.92 27.09
CA ALA A 174 26.06 -32.06 27.49
C ALA A 174 25.50 -33.48 27.16
N PRO A 175 25.75 -34.50 28.02
CA PRO A 175 25.52 -35.91 27.68
C PRO A 175 24.09 -36.28 27.25
N ARG A 176 23.07 -35.58 27.77
CA ARG A 176 21.67 -35.81 27.36
C ARG A 176 21.38 -35.30 25.94
N LEU A 177 21.98 -34.16 25.60
CA LEU A 177 21.81 -33.52 24.30
C LEU A 177 22.62 -34.26 23.24
N GLU A 178 23.86 -34.65 23.57
CA GLU A 178 24.71 -35.48 22.72
C GLU A 178 24.01 -36.78 22.29
N ARG A 179 23.40 -37.52 23.23
CA ARG A 179 22.67 -38.75 22.90
C ARG A 179 21.52 -38.50 21.94
N THR A 180 20.76 -37.44 22.18
CA THR A 180 19.62 -37.07 21.31
C THR A 180 20.10 -36.70 19.91
N ILE A 181 21.13 -35.86 19.82
CA ILE A 181 21.71 -35.45 18.53
C ILE A 181 22.31 -36.65 17.80
N SER A 182 23.06 -37.50 18.49
CA SER A 182 23.69 -38.68 17.87
C SER A 182 22.65 -39.70 17.41
N ALA A 183 21.53 -39.84 18.12
CA ALA A 183 20.43 -40.71 17.70
C ALA A 183 19.75 -40.23 16.41
N ILE A 184 19.66 -38.91 16.19
CA ILE A 184 18.95 -38.32 15.04
C ILE A 184 19.90 -38.05 13.86
N PHE A 185 21.10 -37.55 14.14
CA PHE A 185 22.06 -37.02 13.15
C PHE A 185 23.36 -37.83 13.09
N GLY A 186 23.48 -38.92 13.84
CA GLY A 186 24.64 -39.81 13.88
C GLY A 186 25.76 -39.32 14.78
N THR A 187 26.24 -38.09 14.57
CA THR A 187 27.28 -37.48 15.42
C THR A 187 27.02 -35.99 15.66
N PRO A 188 27.50 -35.42 16.80
CA PRO A 188 27.42 -33.99 17.04
C PRO A 188 28.12 -33.15 15.96
N ARG A 189 29.24 -33.67 15.41
CA ARG A 189 29.98 -33.01 14.33
C ARG A 189 29.14 -32.90 13.05
N THR A 190 28.44 -33.97 12.65
CA THR A 190 27.53 -33.95 11.50
C THR A 190 26.43 -32.92 11.70
N PHE A 191 25.84 -32.87 12.89
CA PHE A 191 24.81 -31.90 13.23
C PHE A 191 25.32 -30.45 13.15
N SER A 192 26.51 -30.16 13.68
CA SER A 192 27.15 -28.85 13.57
C SER A 192 27.38 -28.41 12.12
N TYR A 193 27.83 -29.32 11.24
CA TYR A 193 27.93 -29.02 9.80
C TYR A 193 26.57 -28.75 9.15
N LEU A 194 25.53 -29.49 9.54
CA LEU A 194 24.17 -29.26 9.05
C LEU A 194 23.64 -27.88 9.46
N ILE A 195 23.93 -27.41 10.67
CA ILE A 195 23.58 -26.06 11.13
C ILE A 195 24.24 -25.01 10.22
N CYS A 196 25.56 -25.11 10.00
CA CYS A 196 26.30 -24.19 9.14
C CYS A 196 25.78 -24.22 7.69
N ALA A 197 25.56 -25.41 7.13
CA ALA A 197 25.04 -25.57 5.78
C ALA A 197 23.62 -24.99 5.66
N SER A 198 22.76 -25.21 6.65
CA SER A 198 21.39 -24.67 6.67
C SER A 198 21.37 -23.15 6.74
N PHE A 199 22.29 -22.55 7.52
CA PHE A 199 22.44 -21.09 7.56
C PHE A 199 22.80 -20.52 6.19
N TRP A 200 23.85 -21.04 5.55
CA TRP A 200 24.28 -20.55 4.23
C TRP A 200 23.23 -20.80 3.15
N PHE A 201 22.56 -21.94 3.19
CA PHE A 201 21.42 -22.22 2.32
C PHE A 201 20.31 -21.18 2.50
N SER A 202 19.95 -20.85 3.75
CA SER A 202 18.95 -19.83 4.06
C SER A 202 19.33 -18.46 3.48
N ILE A 203 20.57 -18.02 3.67
CA ILE A 203 21.08 -16.76 3.11
C ILE A 203 20.93 -16.71 1.58
N VAL A 204 21.30 -17.79 0.89
CA VAL A 204 21.19 -17.87 -0.58
C VAL A 204 19.72 -17.89 -1.02
N ALA A 205 18.89 -18.71 -0.39
CA ALA A 205 17.46 -18.83 -0.71
C ALA A 205 16.73 -17.50 -0.51
N HIS A 206 16.90 -16.86 0.65
CA HIS A 206 16.32 -15.55 0.93
C HIS A 206 16.89 -14.45 0.02
N GLY A 207 18.17 -14.56 -0.36
CA GLY A 207 18.81 -13.69 -1.34
C GLY A 207 18.11 -13.73 -2.71
N PHE A 208 17.83 -14.93 -3.22
CA PHE A 208 17.09 -15.09 -4.47
C PHE A 208 15.67 -14.53 -4.38
N GLU A 209 14.94 -14.82 -3.30
CA GLU A 209 13.60 -14.27 -3.09
C GLU A 209 13.61 -12.74 -3.01
N ALA A 210 14.58 -12.15 -2.33
CA ALA A 210 14.73 -10.69 -2.21
C ALA A 210 14.99 -10.03 -3.57
N VAL A 211 15.81 -10.63 -4.44
CA VAL A 211 16.07 -10.12 -5.80
C VAL A 211 14.79 -10.18 -6.65
N VAL A 212 14.05 -11.29 -6.60
CA VAL A 212 12.77 -11.41 -7.32
C VAL A 212 11.76 -10.41 -6.77
N ALA A 213 11.72 -10.20 -5.46
CA ALA A 213 10.84 -9.23 -4.82
C ALA A 213 11.16 -7.80 -5.24
N LEU A 214 12.44 -7.41 -5.28
CA LEU A 214 12.88 -6.11 -5.79
C LEU A 214 12.46 -5.93 -7.25
N HIS A 215 12.59 -6.97 -8.07
CA HIS A 215 12.14 -6.94 -9.45
C HIS A 215 10.62 -6.71 -9.54
N TYR A 216 9.81 -7.45 -8.80
CA TYR A 216 8.35 -7.26 -8.79
C TYR A 216 7.92 -5.90 -8.22
N ALA A 217 8.54 -5.45 -7.13
CA ALA A 217 8.25 -4.15 -6.53
C ALA A 217 8.54 -3.01 -7.51
N THR A 218 9.67 -3.06 -8.24
CA THR A 218 10.08 -2.00 -9.17
C THR A 218 9.39 -2.09 -10.54
N ARG A 219 9.21 -3.29 -11.10
CA ARG A 219 8.70 -3.48 -12.47
C ARG A 219 7.20 -3.69 -12.53
N SER A 220 6.66 -4.57 -11.69
CA SER A 220 5.23 -4.87 -11.70
C SER A 220 4.44 -3.83 -10.92
N LEU A 221 4.86 -3.51 -9.70
CA LEU A 221 4.14 -2.56 -8.84
C LEU A 221 4.54 -1.10 -9.08
N LYS A 222 5.67 -0.86 -9.76
CA LYS A 222 6.22 0.48 -10.07
C LYS A 222 6.45 1.33 -8.81
N LEU A 223 6.93 0.69 -7.74
CA LEU A 223 7.22 1.37 -6.49
C LEU A 223 8.53 2.17 -6.59
N GLY A 224 8.62 3.23 -5.78
CA GLY A 224 9.87 3.95 -5.56
C GLY A 224 10.92 3.06 -4.90
N ILE A 225 12.19 3.50 -4.97
CA ILE A 225 13.34 2.75 -4.46
C ILE A 225 13.18 2.44 -2.97
N GLY A 226 12.70 3.37 -2.15
CA GLY A 226 12.51 3.17 -0.71
C GLY A 226 11.62 1.97 -0.38
N PRO A 227 10.33 1.97 -0.78
CA PRO A 227 9.43 0.83 -0.55
C PRO A 227 9.92 -0.48 -1.18
N ALA A 228 10.52 -0.42 -2.38
CA ALA A 228 11.06 -1.61 -3.03
C ALA A 228 12.23 -2.23 -2.24
N SER A 229 13.17 -1.41 -1.77
CA SER A 229 14.26 -1.84 -0.90
C SER A 229 13.74 -2.41 0.42
N LEU A 230 12.70 -1.83 1.01
CA LEU A 230 12.12 -2.35 2.24
C LEU A 230 11.50 -3.74 2.03
N TRP A 231 10.82 -3.98 0.90
CA TRP A 231 10.37 -5.33 0.53
C TRP A 231 11.53 -6.30 0.43
N GLY A 232 12.59 -5.92 -0.29
CA GLY A 232 13.80 -6.73 -0.45
C GLY A 232 14.43 -7.09 0.89
N ILE A 233 14.60 -6.12 1.80
CA ILE A 233 15.17 -6.34 3.14
C ILE A 233 14.28 -7.28 3.96
N MET A 234 12.97 -7.03 4.03
CA MET A 234 12.07 -7.85 4.84
C MET A 234 12.00 -9.30 4.33
N ILE A 235 12.03 -9.49 3.02
CA ILE A 235 12.05 -10.82 2.39
C ILE A 235 13.42 -11.48 2.57
N PHE A 236 14.52 -10.72 2.52
CA PHE A 236 15.83 -11.29 2.82
C PHE A 236 15.92 -11.81 4.27
N LEU A 237 15.25 -11.15 5.20
CA LEU A 237 15.25 -11.55 6.61
C LEU A 237 14.39 -12.78 6.90
N VAL A 238 13.26 -12.94 6.21
CA VAL A 238 12.21 -13.94 6.57
C VAL A 238 11.89 -14.92 5.45
N GLY A 239 12.05 -14.50 4.21
CA GLY A 239 11.74 -15.26 3.02
C GLY A 239 10.25 -15.31 2.66
N TYR A 240 9.80 -16.49 2.23
CA TYR A 240 8.50 -16.75 1.63
C TYR A 240 7.27 -16.14 2.33
N PRO A 241 7.12 -16.15 3.67
CA PRO A 241 5.94 -15.58 4.32
C PRO A 241 5.70 -14.11 3.98
N ILE A 242 6.77 -13.31 3.86
CA ILE A 242 6.65 -11.91 3.41
C ILE A 242 6.52 -11.86 1.88
N PHE A 243 7.21 -12.73 1.15
CA PHE A 243 7.14 -12.77 -0.31
C PHE A 243 5.74 -13.10 -0.84
N SER A 244 5.00 -14.00 -0.19
CA SER A 244 3.62 -14.35 -0.55
C SER A 244 2.67 -13.15 -0.50
N ARG A 245 2.87 -12.23 0.46
CA ARG A 245 2.11 -10.97 0.55
C ARG A 245 2.41 -10.05 -0.64
N LEU A 246 3.66 -9.99 -1.08
CA LEU A 246 4.03 -9.25 -2.29
C LEU A 246 3.40 -9.89 -3.54
N GLN A 247 3.42 -11.22 -3.64
CA GLN A 247 2.81 -11.95 -4.75
C GLN A 247 1.30 -11.70 -4.84
N GLU A 248 0.59 -11.59 -3.72
CA GLU A 248 -0.83 -11.21 -3.69
C GLU A 248 -1.05 -9.87 -4.41
N LEU A 249 -0.27 -8.83 -4.05
CA LEU A 249 -0.34 -7.50 -4.68
C LEU A 249 -0.02 -7.55 -6.17
N VAL A 250 1.01 -8.29 -6.56
CA VAL A 250 1.39 -8.48 -7.97
C VAL A 250 0.29 -9.19 -8.75
N SER A 251 -0.36 -10.19 -8.14
CA SER A 251 -1.43 -10.94 -8.78
C SER A 251 -2.65 -10.07 -9.10
N ILE A 252 -2.98 -9.12 -8.21
CA ILE A 252 -4.06 -8.15 -8.41
C ILE A 252 -3.75 -7.26 -9.62
N GLU A 253 -2.51 -6.74 -9.69
CA GLU A 253 -2.08 -5.90 -10.80
C GLU A 253 -2.08 -6.68 -12.13
N HIS A 254 -1.58 -7.92 -12.15
CA HIS A 254 -1.51 -8.75 -13.36
C HIS A 254 -2.88 -9.26 -13.83
N LYS A 255 -3.79 -9.67 -12.93
CA LYS A 255 -5.15 -10.09 -13.29
C LYS A 255 -5.88 -9.00 -14.06
N HIS A 256 -5.70 -7.75 -13.64
CA HIS A 256 -6.27 -6.61 -14.31
C HIS A 256 -5.61 -6.31 -15.67
N ALA A 257 -4.28 -6.42 -15.77
CA ALA A 257 -3.57 -6.21 -17.03
C ALA A 257 -4.00 -7.21 -18.13
N LYS A 258 -4.38 -8.44 -17.75
CA LYS A 258 -4.89 -9.47 -18.69
C LYS A 258 -6.36 -9.30 -19.08
N SER A 259 -7.12 -8.52 -18.31
CA SER A 259 -8.54 -8.28 -18.57
C SER A 259 -8.79 -7.12 -19.54
N LYS A 260 -7.73 -6.43 -19.97
CA LYS A 260 -7.75 -5.36 -21.00
C LYS A 260 -7.35 -5.94 -22.34
#